data_AF-A0A9Q3FFD6-F1
#
_entry.id   AF-A0A9Q3FFD6-F1
#
_cell.length_a   1.000
_cell.length_b   1.000
_cell.length_c   1.000
_cell.angle_alpha   90.00
_cell.angle_beta   90.00
_cell.angle_gamma   90.00
#
_symmetry.space_group_name_H-M   'P 1'
#
loop_
_entity.id
_entity.type
_entity.pdbx_description
1 polymer ?
#
loop_
_entity_poly.entity_id
_entity_poly.type
_entity_poly.pdbx_seq_one_letter_code
_entity_poly.pdbx_strand_id
1 'polypeptide(L)'
;MDCVTGLVPGGKENYNSCLIIVDRFSKIMRCLPCHKGDTAMDTALLFWNNIISTGGVPKIIISDRDPKFTSEFWTNLYDMLGTKIAFSTAYHPKTDGLAQRMIQTMEDILRGFSVQLAYNTSQHYSTGRIPALVEKGWNPLLPVDHLKKNLLTIHPTAKDFHEMWKRACETAAKYIAGATDYNKHRWDKAHMEPDFKEGDQVLVSTLNFNNLKGPKKMRDSFVGPFTIIQFIGKNPVETEEDKFPSRRKNRTPPEIVEVEDSPGPVKKIIRARKIRLNGRDQRQHLVRFKNQTADKDKKLEEDAIPHGNSHLRRFRASRRTEKSHR
;
A
#
# COMPACT_ATOMS: atom_id res chain seq x y z
N MET A 1 -0.26 1.53 -7.45
CA MET A 1 0.55 1.87 -6.27
C MET A 1 0.49 0.68 -5.33
N ASP A 2 1.61 0.34 -4.71
CA ASP A 2 1.70 -0.81 -3.80
C ASP A 2 2.81 -0.55 -2.77
N CYS A 3 2.72 -1.20 -1.62
CA CYS A 3 3.69 -1.08 -0.53
C CYS A 3 4.45 -2.40 -0.35
N VAL A 4 5.73 -2.40 -0.70
CA VAL A 4 6.64 -3.51 -0.42
C VAL A 4 6.98 -3.47 1.06
N THR A 5 6.68 -4.55 1.79
CA THR A 5 6.94 -4.64 3.23
C THR A 5 7.88 -5.80 3.55
N GLY A 6 8.54 -5.75 4.72
CA GLY A 6 9.45 -6.82 5.15
C GLY A 6 10.85 -6.73 4.55
N LEU A 7 11.25 -5.53 4.10
CA LEU A 7 12.62 -5.25 3.70
C LEU A 7 13.52 -5.20 4.95
N VAL A 8 14.78 -5.58 4.80
CA VAL A 8 15.77 -5.42 5.87
C VAL A 8 15.90 -3.93 6.18
N PRO A 9 15.82 -3.50 7.46
CA PRO A 9 15.95 -2.09 7.81
C PRO A 9 17.25 -1.49 7.27
N GLY A 10 17.13 -0.38 6.52
CA GLY A 10 18.26 0.24 5.84
C GLY A 10 18.35 1.74 6.08
N GLY A 11 19.59 2.26 6.05
CA GLY A 11 19.89 3.68 6.23
C GLY A 11 19.79 4.17 7.68
N LYS A 12 19.99 5.47 7.90
CA LYS A 12 19.97 6.08 9.25
C LYS A 12 18.59 6.02 9.91
N GLU A 13 17.53 6.10 9.11
CA GLU A 13 16.13 6.13 9.56
C GLU A 13 15.51 4.72 9.67
N ASN A 14 16.27 3.66 9.42
CA ASN A 14 15.83 2.26 9.52
C ASN A 14 14.53 1.96 8.74
N TYR A 15 14.41 2.49 7.52
CA TYR A 15 13.27 2.20 6.65
C TYR A 15 13.20 0.70 6.36
N ASN A 16 12.02 0.10 6.54
CA ASN A 16 11.79 -1.34 6.41
C ASN A 16 10.66 -1.66 5.41
N SER A 17 10.20 -0.66 4.66
CA SER A 17 9.19 -0.76 3.62
C SER A 17 9.44 0.28 2.53
N CYS A 18 8.82 0.09 1.38
CA CYS A 18 8.93 0.99 0.25
C CYS A 18 7.58 1.13 -0.45
N LEU A 19 7.12 2.37 -0.62
CA LEU A 19 5.94 2.68 -1.41
C LEU A 19 6.34 2.84 -2.88
N ILE A 20 5.86 1.94 -3.73
CA ILE A 20 6.11 1.98 -5.17
C ILE A 20 4.92 2.62 -5.89
N ILE A 21 5.23 3.67 -6.65
CA ILE A 21 4.27 4.42 -7.44
C ILE A 21 4.73 4.42 -8.88
N VAL A 22 3.83 4.05 -9.78
CA VAL A 22 4.09 3.99 -11.22
C VAL A 22 3.03 4.82 -11.91
N ASP A 23 3.46 5.80 -12.71
CA ASP A 23 2.55 6.51 -13.58
C ASP A 23 2.11 5.62 -14.75
N ARG A 24 0.80 5.55 -15.01
CA ARG A 24 0.26 4.68 -16.07
C ARG A 24 0.59 5.19 -17.46
N PHE A 25 0.81 6.49 -17.65
CA PHE A 25 1.09 7.06 -18.96
C PHE A 25 2.58 7.00 -19.30
N SER A 26 3.41 7.75 -18.56
CA SER A 26 4.86 7.84 -18.78
C SER A 26 5.62 6.58 -18.39
N LYS A 27 5.00 5.72 -17.56
CA LYS A 27 5.65 4.56 -16.93
C LYS A 27 6.74 4.94 -15.95
N ILE A 28 6.86 6.22 -15.57
CA ILE A 28 7.87 6.58 -14.60
C ILE A 28 7.55 5.93 -13.26
N MET A 29 8.60 5.42 -12.62
CA MET A 29 8.51 4.75 -11.34
C MET A 29 9.18 5.60 -10.26
N ARG A 30 8.54 5.64 -9.08
CA ARG A 30 9.07 6.28 -7.88
C ARG A 30 9.00 5.30 -6.72
N CYS A 31 10.14 5.09 -6.08
CA CYS A 31 10.28 4.25 -4.89
C CYS A 31 10.49 5.17 -3.70
N LEU A 32 9.51 5.24 -2.81
CA LEU A 32 9.54 6.11 -1.65
C LEU A 32 9.78 5.27 -0.40
N PRO A 33 10.92 5.45 0.30
CA PRO A 33 11.21 4.69 1.51
C PRO A 33 10.21 5.06 2.61
N CYS A 34 9.71 4.05 3.32
CA CYS A 34 8.69 4.20 4.34
C CYS A 34 8.83 3.11 5.42
N HIS A 35 8.01 3.19 6.46
CA HIS A 35 7.95 2.16 7.49
C HIS A 35 6.67 1.33 7.38
N LYS A 36 6.77 0.05 7.71
CA LYS A 36 5.62 -0.87 7.73
C LYS A 36 4.48 -0.36 8.63
N GLY A 37 4.83 0.34 9.70
CA GLY A 37 3.91 0.89 10.68
C GLY A 37 3.36 2.28 10.35
N ASP A 38 3.70 2.84 9.18
CA ASP A 38 3.21 4.17 8.78
C ASP A 38 1.68 4.19 8.70
N THR A 39 1.11 5.29 9.18
CA THR A 39 -0.32 5.50 9.11
C THR A 39 -0.75 5.95 7.70
N ALA A 40 -2.06 5.96 7.44
CA ALA A 40 -2.59 6.54 6.21
C ALA A 40 -2.22 8.03 6.04
N MET A 41 -2.10 8.77 7.15
CA MET A 41 -1.69 10.16 7.15
C MET A 41 -0.22 10.33 6.77
N ASP A 42 0.67 9.52 7.36
CA ASP A 42 2.10 9.53 7.01
C ASP A 42 2.29 9.19 5.52
N THR A 43 1.55 8.19 5.05
CA THR A 43 1.56 7.78 3.63
C THR A 43 1.04 8.89 2.72
N ALA A 44 0.00 9.63 3.13
CA ALA A 44 -0.54 10.74 2.35
C ALA A 44 0.44 11.92 2.27
N LEU A 45 1.14 12.24 3.37
CA LEU A 45 2.19 13.24 3.37
C LEU A 45 3.36 12.83 2.47
N LEU A 46 3.77 11.57 2.52
CA LEU A 46 4.81 11.02 1.65
C LEU A 46 4.40 11.14 0.17
N PHE A 47 3.15 10.80 -0.15
CA PHE A 47 2.59 10.93 -1.49
C PHE A 47 2.52 12.40 -1.94
N TRP A 48 2.05 13.28 -1.08
CA TRP A 48 1.93 14.71 -1.37
C TRP A 48 3.27 15.34 -1.72
N ASN A 49 4.28 15.10 -0.87
CA ASN A 49 5.60 15.71 -0.99
C ASN A 49 6.41 15.21 -2.19
N ASN A 50 6.13 14.00 -2.69
CA ASN A 50 6.93 13.38 -3.75
C ASN A 50 6.20 13.24 -5.09
N ILE A 51 4.87 13.20 -5.08
CA ILE A 51 4.04 13.00 -6.27
C ILE A 51 3.29 14.29 -6.58
N ILE A 52 2.40 14.74 -5.70
CA ILE A 52 1.52 15.88 -5.97
C ILE A 52 2.34 17.17 -6.16
N SER A 53 3.36 17.37 -5.33
CA SER A 53 4.27 18.53 -5.44
C SER A 53 5.02 18.61 -6.78
N THR A 54 5.25 17.48 -7.46
CA THR A 54 6.06 17.43 -8.69
C THR A 54 5.23 17.25 -9.95
N GLY A 55 4.11 16.52 -9.89
CA GLY A 55 3.29 16.15 -11.05
C GLY A 55 1.82 16.57 -10.95
N GLY A 56 1.41 17.18 -9.84
CA GLY A 56 0.02 17.56 -9.59
C GLY A 56 -0.87 16.41 -9.09
N VAL A 57 -2.15 16.71 -8.93
CA VAL A 57 -3.14 15.76 -8.40
C VAL A 57 -3.53 14.74 -9.48
N PRO A 58 -3.39 13.44 -9.22
CA PRO A 58 -3.76 12.41 -10.20
C PRO A 58 -5.29 12.33 -10.38
N LYS A 59 -5.73 11.99 -11.59
CA LYS A 59 -7.17 11.76 -11.86
C LYS A 59 -7.70 10.46 -11.24
N ILE A 60 -6.88 9.41 -11.28
CA ILE A 60 -7.23 8.08 -10.79
C ILE A 60 -6.03 7.51 -10.04
N ILE A 61 -6.26 7.02 -8.82
CA ILE A 61 -5.28 6.23 -8.07
C ILE A 61 -5.75 4.79 -8.08
N ILE A 62 -4.89 3.89 -8.56
CA ILE A 62 -5.12 2.45 -8.44
C ILE A 62 -4.15 1.89 -7.40
N SER A 63 -4.69 1.29 -6.33
CA SER A 63 -3.90 0.67 -5.27
C SER A 63 -4.39 -0.74 -4.96
N ASP A 64 -3.62 -1.50 -4.21
CA ASP A 64 -4.11 -2.71 -3.54
C ASP A 64 -5.06 -2.34 -2.38
N ARG A 65 -5.54 -3.35 -1.66
CA ARG A 65 -6.47 -3.20 -0.53
C ARG A 65 -5.74 -3.09 0.81
N ASP A 66 -4.52 -2.55 0.84
CA ASP A 66 -3.83 -2.25 2.09
C ASP A 66 -4.72 -1.35 2.99
N PRO A 67 -4.81 -1.63 4.31
CA PRO A 67 -5.52 -0.79 5.28
C PRO A 67 -5.23 0.72 5.19
N LYS A 68 -4.02 1.11 4.76
CA LYS A 68 -3.64 2.52 4.58
C LYS A 68 -4.47 3.20 3.49
N PHE A 69 -4.66 2.53 2.35
CA PHE A 69 -5.37 3.06 1.18
C PHE A 69 -6.89 2.89 1.25
N THR A 70 -7.36 1.93 2.06
CA THR A 70 -8.79 1.69 2.33
C THR A 70 -9.32 2.48 3.52
N SER A 71 -8.47 3.27 4.19
CA SER A 71 -8.88 4.10 5.32
C SER A 71 -9.85 5.22 4.91
N GLU A 72 -10.74 5.59 5.83
CA GLU A 72 -11.67 6.71 5.64
C GLU A 72 -10.94 8.02 5.39
N PHE A 73 -9.82 8.25 6.08
CA PHE A 73 -8.97 9.41 5.85
C PHE A 73 -8.45 9.46 4.40
N TRP A 74 -7.88 8.37 3.89
CA TRP A 74 -7.33 8.33 2.54
C TRP A 74 -8.42 8.53 1.49
N THR A 75 -9.56 7.86 1.67
CA THR A 75 -10.69 7.97 0.74
C THR A 75 -11.27 9.37 0.70
N ASN A 76 -11.55 9.98 1.85
CA ASN A 76 -12.08 11.35 1.92
C ASN A 76 -11.08 12.39 1.41
N LEU A 77 -9.77 12.22 1.70
CA LEU A 77 -8.74 13.15 1.22
C LEU A 77 -8.73 13.26 -0.31
N TYR A 78 -8.73 12.12 -1.01
CA TYR A 78 -8.67 12.11 -2.46
C TYR A 78 -10.02 12.39 -3.13
N ASP A 79 -11.14 12.10 -2.46
CA ASP A 79 -12.46 12.54 -2.92
C ASP A 79 -12.55 14.08 -2.93
N MET A 80 -12.08 14.74 -1.86
CA MET A 80 -11.97 16.21 -1.82
C MET A 80 -11.06 16.79 -2.92
N LEU A 81 -10.03 16.05 -3.32
CA LEU A 81 -9.11 16.44 -4.40
C LEU A 81 -9.65 16.12 -5.80
N GLY A 82 -10.84 15.50 -5.90
CA GLY A 82 -11.43 15.07 -7.17
C GLY A 82 -10.73 13.87 -7.81
N THR A 83 -9.94 13.12 -7.04
CA THR A 83 -9.23 11.93 -7.48
C THR A 83 -10.09 10.69 -7.24
N LYS A 84 -10.35 9.91 -8.29
CA LYS A 84 -11.06 8.63 -8.15
C LYS A 84 -10.11 7.56 -7.62
N ILE A 85 -10.46 6.92 -6.51
CA ILE A 85 -9.72 5.75 -6.01
C ILE A 85 -10.36 4.50 -6.59
N ALA A 86 -9.54 3.66 -7.21
CA ALA A 86 -9.92 2.32 -7.63
C ALA A 86 -9.03 1.30 -6.91
N PHE A 87 -9.65 0.33 -6.26
CA PHE A 87 -8.90 -0.77 -5.63
C PHE A 87 -8.74 -1.90 -6.64
N SER A 88 -7.51 -2.34 -6.86
CA SER A 88 -7.25 -3.54 -7.62
C SER A 88 -7.97 -4.71 -6.95
N THR A 89 -8.70 -5.48 -7.76
CA THR A 89 -9.23 -6.75 -7.29
C THR A 89 -8.05 -7.69 -7.13
N ALA A 90 -7.98 -8.38 -6.00
CA ALA A 90 -6.81 -9.18 -5.64
C ALA A 90 -6.46 -10.29 -6.67
N TYR A 91 -7.29 -10.56 -7.69
CA TYR A 91 -7.12 -11.73 -8.56
C TYR A 91 -7.65 -11.57 -9.99
N HIS A 92 -7.44 -10.41 -10.64
CA HIS A 92 -7.57 -10.31 -12.11
C HIS A 92 -6.31 -9.73 -12.77
N PRO A 93 -5.26 -10.55 -12.96
CA PRO A 93 -4.00 -10.13 -13.59
C PRO A 93 -4.12 -9.74 -15.08
N LYS A 94 -5.33 -9.80 -15.67
CA LYS A 94 -5.56 -9.46 -17.08
C LYS A 94 -5.86 -7.96 -17.30
N THR A 95 -6.48 -7.26 -16.35
CA THR A 95 -6.91 -5.86 -16.54
C THR A 95 -5.90 -4.84 -15.99
N ASP A 96 -5.17 -5.20 -14.93
CA ASP A 96 -4.17 -4.33 -14.29
C ASP A 96 -2.81 -5.02 -14.07
N GLY A 97 -2.67 -6.23 -14.59
CA GLY A 97 -1.48 -7.07 -14.37
C GLY A 97 -0.20 -6.54 -14.99
N LEU A 98 -0.25 -5.47 -15.78
CA LEU A 98 0.96 -4.81 -16.29
C LEU A 98 1.59 -3.92 -15.20
N ALA A 99 0.78 -3.15 -14.47
CA ALA A 99 1.24 -2.38 -13.32
C ALA A 99 1.59 -3.30 -12.14
N GLN A 100 0.79 -4.33 -11.87
CA GLN A 100 1.10 -5.32 -10.83
C GLN A 100 2.34 -6.16 -11.17
N ARG A 101 2.48 -6.70 -12.40
CA ARG A 101 3.72 -7.41 -12.78
C ARG A 101 4.91 -6.49 -12.74
N MET A 102 4.75 -5.23 -13.11
CA MET A 102 5.83 -4.26 -13.02
C MET A 102 6.23 -4.02 -11.57
N ILE A 103 5.27 -3.77 -10.67
CA ILE A 103 5.53 -3.62 -9.24
C ILE A 103 6.21 -4.88 -8.67
N GLN A 104 5.75 -6.07 -9.04
CA GLN A 104 6.35 -7.34 -8.63
C GLN A 104 7.76 -7.56 -9.19
N THR A 105 8.00 -7.18 -10.45
CA THR A 105 9.35 -7.21 -11.04
C THR A 105 10.24 -6.18 -10.34
N MET A 106 9.70 -5.03 -9.93
CA MET A 106 10.45 -4.04 -9.15
C MET A 106 10.73 -4.52 -7.73
N GLU A 107 9.83 -5.27 -7.09
CA GLU A 107 10.09 -5.93 -5.80
C GLU A 107 11.31 -6.85 -5.89
N ASP A 108 11.42 -7.62 -6.98
CA ASP A 108 12.58 -8.47 -7.25
C ASP A 108 13.86 -7.65 -7.50
N ILE A 109 13.76 -6.53 -8.22
CA ILE A 109 14.89 -5.65 -8.55
C ILE A 109 15.33 -4.79 -7.36
N LEU A 110 14.45 -4.47 -6.39
CA LEU A 110 14.77 -3.68 -5.17
C LEU A 110 15.86 -4.31 -4.28
N ARG A 111 16.29 -5.53 -4.59
CA ARG A 111 17.50 -6.16 -4.03
C ARG A 111 18.82 -5.61 -4.60
N GLY A 112 18.77 -4.79 -5.66
CA GLY A 112 19.90 -4.13 -6.31
C GLY A 112 20.00 -2.64 -6.00
N PHE A 113 21.20 -2.08 -6.14
CA PHE A 113 21.47 -0.67 -5.82
C PHE A 113 20.87 0.26 -6.91
N SER A 114 20.17 1.34 -6.50
CA SER A 114 19.68 2.43 -7.37
C SER A 114 18.68 2.06 -8.49
N VAL A 115 17.69 1.23 -8.16
CA VAL A 115 16.64 0.74 -9.07
C VAL A 115 15.88 1.84 -9.80
N GLN A 116 15.51 2.92 -9.11
CA GLN A 116 14.66 3.96 -9.68
C GLN A 116 15.30 4.67 -10.89
N LEU A 117 16.58 5.04 -10.78
CA LEU A 117 17.26 5.73 -11.86
C LEU A 117 17.46 4.79 -13.04
N ALA A 118 17.97 3.57 -12.78
CA ALA A 118 18.21 2.56 -13.82
C ALA A 118 16.93 2.21 -14.59
N TYR A 119 15.81 2.07 -13.89
CA TYR A 119 14.52 1.79 -14.52
C TYR A 119 14.04 2.98 -15.36
N ASN A 120 14.06 4.19 -14.80
CA ASN A 120 13.54 5.38 -15.49
C ASN A 120 14.36 5.81 -16.70
N THR A 121 15.62 5.37 -16.82
CA THR A 121 16.50 5.60 -17.98
C THR A 121 16.54 4.42 -18.96
N SER A 122 15.93 3.28 -18.63
CA SER A 122 15.83 2.13 -19.53
C SER A 122 14.61 2.24 -20.44
N GLN A 123 14.70 1.72 -21.66
CA GLN A 123 13.57 1.70 -22.58
C GLN A 123 12.46 0.79 -22.04
N HIS A 124 11.24 1.33 -21.93
CA HIS A 124 10.10 0.55 -21.47
C HIS A 124 9.41 -0.16 -22.64
N TYR A 125 9.12 -1.46 -22.48
CA TYR A 125 8.55 -2.29 -23.54
C TYR A 125 7.22 -1.74 -24.10
N SER A 126 6.30 -1.30 -23.23
CA SER A 126 4.96 -0.89 -23.69
C SER A 126 4.90 0.49 -24.35
N THR A 127 5.83 1.40 -24.04
CA THR A 127 5.87 2.73 -24.65
C THR A 127 6.90 2.82 -25.77
N GLY A 128 7.82 1.83 -25.86
CA GLY A 128 8.97 1.88 -26.76
C GLY A 128 9.91 3.05 -26.47
N ARG A 129 9.74 3.76 -25.35
CA ARG A 129 10.49 4.96 -24.98
C ARG A 129 10.97 4.87 -23.55
N ILE A 130 11.95 5.69 -23.22
CA ILE A 130 12.48 5.83 -21.86
C ILE A 130 11.44 6.58 -20.99
N PRO A 131 11.04 6.06 -19.82
CA PRO A 131 10.05 6.72 -18.97
C PRO A 131 10.37 8.17 -18.61
N ALA A 132 11.63 8.46 -18.27
CA ALA A 132 12.06 9.83 -17.97
C ALA A 132 11.89 10.78 -19.16
N LEU A 133 12.11 10.29 -20.38
CA LEU A 133 11.91 11.06 -21.61
C LEU A 133 10.42 11.37 -21.83
N VAL A 134 9.52 10.44 -21.50
CA VAL A 134 8.07 10.65 -21.67
C VAL A 134 7.50 11.60 -20.62
N GLU A 135 7.95 11.52 -19.36
CA GLU A 135 7.47 12.42 -18.30
C GLU A 135 8.07 13.83 -18.44
N LYS A 136 9.40 13.93 -18.64
CA LYS A 136 10.12 15.21 -18.53
C LYS A 136 10.54 15.81 -19.87
N GLY A 137 10.50 15.04 -20.95
CA GLY A 137 10.99 15.47 -22.26
C GLY A 137 12.51 15.38 -22.45
N TRP A 138 13.27 14.92 -21.46
CA TRP A 138 14.71 14.73 -21.55
C TRP A 138 15.16 13.46 -20.83
N ASN A 139 16.28 12.88 -21.29
CA ASN A 139 16.91 11.73 -20.63
C ASN A 139 17.97 12.23 -19.64
N PRO A 140 17.87 11.89 -18.33
CA PRO A 140 18.89 12.28 -17.38
C PRO A 140 20.22 11.59 -17.67
N LEU A 141 21.29 12.37 -17.63
CA LEU A 141 22.65 11.89 -17.83
C LEU A 141 23.01 10.97 -16.66
N LEU A 142 23.43 9.75 -16.99
CA LEU A 142 23.86 8.77 -16.01
C LEU A 142 25.31 9.07 -15.62
N PRO A 143 25.74 8.70 -14.40
CA PRO A 143 27.13 8.85 -13.98
C PRO A 143 28.14 8.24 -14.98
N VAL A 144 27.75 7.17 -15.67
CA VAL A 144 28.56 6.51 -16.72
C VAL A 144 28.80 7.39 -17.95
N ASP A 145 27.89 8.30 -18.28
CA ASP A 145 27.97 9.16 -19.46
C ASP A 145 29.04 10.25 -19.30
N HIS A 146 29.38 10.59 -18.05
CA HIS A 146 30.38 11.62 -17.70
C HIS A 146 31.67 11.06 -17.09
N LEU A 147 31.85 9.73 -17.07
CA LEU A 147 33.13 9.15 -16.64
C LEU A 147 34.24 9.64 -17.58
N LYS A 148 35.15 10.46 -17.05
CA LYS A 148 36.36 10.88 -17.77
C LYS A 148 37.18 9.61 -18.07
N LYS A 149 37.21 9.20 -19.33
CA LYS A 149 37.93 8.00 -19.81
C LYS A 149 39.43 8.03 -19.47
N ASN A 150 40.00 9.22 -19.34
CA ASN A 150 41.43 9.45 -19.07
C ASN A 150 41.63 10.20 -17.75
N LEU A 151 41.34 9.56 -16.61
CA LEU A 151 41.75 10.05 -15.30
C LEU A 151 43.15 9.51 -14.99
N LEU A 152 44.15 10.40 -14.94
CA LEU A 152 45.54 10.06 -14.59
C LEU A 152 45.68 9.53 -13.15
N THR A 153 44.76 9.90 -12.27
CA THR A 153 44.77 9.48 -10.87
C THR A 153 43.33 9.22 -10.44
N ILE A 154 43.03 7.97 -10.13
CA ILE A 154 41.72 7.51 -9.66
C ILE A 154 41.90 7.10 -8.20
N HIS A 155 41.10 7.68 -7.30
CA HIS A 155 41.09 7.26 -5.90
C HIS A 155 40.66 5.77 -5.81
N PRO A 156 41.35 4.91 -5.04
CA PRO A 156 41.06 3.47 -5.00
C PRO A 156 39.59 3.16 -4.68
N THR A 157 39.00 3.85 -3.69
CA THR A 157 37.57 3.68 -3.35
C THR A 157 36.61 4.07 -4.48
N ALA A 158 36.97 5.03 -5.33
CA ALA A 158 36.15 5.42 -6.48
C ALA A 158 36.21 4.36 -7.59
N LYS A 159 37.37 3.72 -7.76
CA LYS A 159 37.53 2.55 -8.65
C LYS A 159 36.71 1.36 -8.13
N ASP A 160 36.76 1.09 -6.83
CA ASP A 160 35.97 0.02 -6.20
C ASP A 160 34.47 0.26 -6.36
N PHE A 161 34.02 1.50 -6.20
CA PHE A 161 32.63 1.89 -6.42
C PHE A 161 32.19 1.69 -7.88
N HIS A 162 33.05 2.05 -8.84
CA HIS A 162 32.79 1.82 -10.26
C HIS A 162 32.69 0.33 -10.59
N GLU A 163 33.59 -0.49 -10.08
CA GLU A 163 33.55 -1.95 -10.26
C GLU A 163 32.31 -2.57 -9.61
N MET A 164 31.98 -2.14 -8.38
CA MET A 164 30.74 -2.54 -7.70
C MET A 164 29.51 -2.20 -8.54
N TRP A 165 29.44 -0.97 -9.07
CA TRP A 165 28.34 -0.52 -9.91
C TRP A 165 28.22 -1.35 -11.20
N LYS A 166 29.34 -1.60 -11.86
CA LYS A 166 29.38 -2.43 -13.08
C LYS A 166 28.89 -3.85 -12.80
N ARG A 167 29.39 -4.48 -11.74
CA ARG A 167 28.94 -5.82 -11.30
C ARG A 167 27.45 -5.83 -10.96
N ALA A 168 26.97 -4.80 -10.27
CA ALA A 168 25.55 -4.65 -9.93
C ALA A 168 24.67 -4.54 -11.18
N CYS A 169 25.08 -3.74 -12.16
CA CYS A 169 24.38 -3.58 -13.43
C CYS A 169 24.33 -4.90 -14.24
N GLU A 170 25.47 -5.58 -14.37
CA GLU A 170 25.54 -6.89 -15.06
C GLU A 170 24.67 -7.94 -14.37
N THR A 171 24.69 -7.96 -13.04
CA THR A 171 23.90 -8.88 -12.22
C THR A 171 22.40 -8.60 -12.37
N ALA A 172 22.00 -7.33 -12.30
CA ALA A 172 20.63 -6.90 -12.50
C ALA A 172 20.13 -7.27 -13.91
N ALA A 173 20.93 -7.03 -14.95
CA ALA A 173 20.58 -7.40 -16.33
C ALA A 173 20.33 -8.92 -16.47
N LYS A 174 21.19 -9.76 -15.86
CA LYS A 174 20.99 -11.22 -15.84
C LYS A 174 19.71 -11.63 -15.14
N TYR A 175 19.41 -11.04 -13.97
CA TYR A 175 18.18 -11.36 -13.24
C TYR A 175 16.92 -10.92 -14.00
N ILE A 176 16.96 -9.75 -14.64
CA ILE A 176 15.84 -9.27 -15.46
C ILE A 176 15.60 -10.22 -16.64
N ALA A 177 16.65 -10.61 -17.37
CA ALA A 177 16.54 -11.56 -18.48
C ALA A 177 15.99 -12.91 -18.03
N GLY A 178 16.52 -13.46 -16.93
CA GLY A 178 16.05 -14.72 -16.36
C GLY A 178 14.59 -14.66 -15.91
N ALA A 179 14.16 -13.54 -15.30
CA ALA A 179 12.78 -13.34 -14.89
C ALA A 179 11.83 -13.21 -16.10
N THR A 180 12.25 -12.52 -17.16
CA THR A 180 11.46 -12.42 -18.40
C THR A 180 11.27 -13.78 -19.06
N ASP A 181 12.31 -14.60 -19.15
CA ASP A 181 12.26 -15.93 -19.76
C ASP A 181 11.40 -16.89 -18.92
N TYR A 182 11.58 -16.86 -17.60
CA TYR A 182 10.76 -17.65 -16.66
C TYR A 182 9.28 -17.30 -16.78
N ASN A 183 8.95 -16.01 -16.79
CA ASN A 183 7.58 -15.54 -16.91
C ASN A 183 6.95 -15.90 -18.26
N LYS A 184 7.72 -15.83 -19.36
CA LYS A 184 7.27 -16.25 -20.70
C LYS A 184 6.95 -17.75 -20.73
N HIS A 185 7.87 -18.60 -20.27
CA HIS A 185 7.66 -20.05 -20.21
C HIS A 185 6.45 -20.44 -19.35
N ARG A 186 6.22 -19.75 -18.23
CA ARG A 186 5.06 -20.00 -17.37
C ARG A 186 3.75 -19.56 -18.04
N TRP A 187 3.77 -18.43 -18.72
CA TRP A 187 2.62 -17.95 -19.49
C TRP A 187 2.27 -18.93 -20.59
N ASP A 188 3.22 -19.28 -21.46
CA ASP A 188 3.00 -20.17 -22.60
C ASP A 188 2.49 -21.55 -22.16
N LYS A 189 2.94 -22.07 -21.01
CA LYS A 189 2.49 -23.36 -20.46
C LYS A 189 1.08 -23.33 -19.85
N ALA A 190 0.64 -22.19 -19.32
CA ALA A 190 -0.60 -22.08 -18.55
C ALA A 190 -1.70 -21.26 -19.25
N HIS A 191 -1.39 -20.57 -20.35
CA HIS A 191 -2.36 -19.72 -21.03
C HIS A 191 -3.27 -20.55 -21.94
N MET A 192 -4.51 -20.74 -21.49
CA MET A 192 -5.63 -21.08 -22.37
C MET A 192 -6.54 -19.85 -22.45
N GLU A 193 -6.89 -19.43 -23.67
CA GLU A 193 -7.94 -18.43 -23.86
C GLU A 193 -9.30 -19.11 -23.60
N PRO A 194 -10.11 -18.61 -22.65
CA PRO A 194 -11.43 -19.17 -22.43
C PRO A 194 -12.42 -18.69 -23.50
N ASP A 195 -13.08 -19.62 -24.19
CA ASP A 195 -14.13 -19.34 -25.19
C ASP A 195 -15.50 -19.23 -24.51
N PHE A 196 -15.73 -18.16 -23.74
CA PHE A 196 -17.05 -17.88 -23.14
C PHE A 196 -17.89 -16.96 -24.04
N LYS A 197 -19.21 -17.16 -24.03
CA LYS A 197 -20.20 -16.30 -24.71
C LYS A 197 -21.21 -15.72 -23.73
N GLU A 198 -21.85 -14.62 -24.15
CA GLU A 198 -22.95 -14.02 -23.38
C GLU A 198 -24.11 -15.01 -23.29
N GLY A 199 -24.61 -15.25 -22.08
CA GLY A 199 -25.61 -16.29 -21.79
C GLY A 199 -25.06 -17.65 -21.35
N ASP A 200 -23.75 -17.89 -21.39
CA ASP A 200 -23.17 -19.15 -20.87
C ASP A 200 -23.29 -19.23 -19.34
N GLN A 201 -23.39 -20.45 -18.82
CA GLN A 201 -23.38 -20.72 -17.38
C GLN A 201 -21.98 -21.05 -16.90
N VAL A 202 -21.49 -20.28 -15.92
CA VAL A 202 -20.15 -20.43 -15.34
C VAL A 202 -20.20 -20.69 -13.84
N LEU A 203 -19.21 -21.44 -13.37
CA LEU A 203 -18.96 -21.69 -11.96
C LEU A 203 -17.89 -20.72 -11.45
N VAL A 204 -18.16 -20.04 -10.33
CA VAL A 204 -17.26 -19.07 -9.73
C VAL A 204 -16.51 -19.71 -8.57
N SER A 205 -15.19 -19.65 -8.58
CA SER A 205 -14.36 -20.31 -7.54
C SER A 205 -14.55 -19.71 -6.15
N THR A 206 -14.79 -20.55 -5.15
CA THR A 206 -14.99 -20.15 -3.74
C THR A 206 -13.71 -19.81 -2.98
N LEU A 207 -12.54 -20.03 -3.60
CA LEU A 207 -11.23 -19.92 -2.94
C LEU A 207 -11.07 -18.59 -2.20
N ASN A 208 -11.65 -17.52 -2.77
CA ASN A 208 -11.52 -16.13 -2.31
C ASN A 208 -12.79 -15.55 -1.67
N PHE A 209 -13.83 -16.35 -1.43
CA PHE A 209 -15.02 -15.90 -0.73
C PHE A 209 -14.86 -16.06 0.78
N ASN A 210 -14.87 -14.95 1.50
CA ASN A 210 -14.85 -14.93 2.97
C ASN A 210 -16.25 -14.93 3.59
N ASN A 211 -17.28 -14.82 2.74
CA ASN A 211 -18.68 -14.68 3.14
C ASN A 211 -19.47 -16.00 3.07
N LEU A 212 -18.83 -17.09 2.65
CA LEU A 212 -19.44 -18.42 2.59
C LEU A 212 -19.43 -19.08 3.98
N LYS A 213 -20.53 -19.75 4.31
CA LYS A 213 -20.72 -20.42 5.61
C LYS A 213 -19.90 -21.73 5.64
N GLY A 214 -19.21 -21.99 6.74
CA GLY A 214 -18.51 -23.26 7.00
C GLY A 214 -16.97 -23.18 6.97
N PRO A 215 -16.28 -24.25 7.44
CA PRO A 215 -14.83 -24.30 7.47
C PRO A 215 -14.22 -24.41 6.07
N LYS A 216 -13.10 -23.70 5.83
CA LYS A 216 -12.41 -23.59 4.52
C LYS A 216 -12.09 -24.93 3.85
N LYS A 217 -11.95 -26.01 4.62
CA LYS A 217 -11.64 -27.37 4.13
C LYS A 217 -12.86 -28.19 3.68
N MET A 218 -14.07 -27.84 4.12
CA MET A 218 -15.30 -28.58 3.80
C MET A 218 -16.27 -27.80 2.90
N ARG A 219 -15.86 -26.64 2.39
CA ARG A 219 -16.69 -25.85 1.46
C ARG A 219 -16.40 -26.27 0.02
N ASP A 220 -17.43 -26.24 -0.82
CA ASP A 220 -17.29 -26.49 -2.25
C ASP A 220 -16.29 -25.52 -2.86
N SER A 221 -15.45 -25.99 -3.79
CA SER A 221 -14.40 -25.16 -4.41
C SER A 221 -14.94 -24.17 -5.46
N PHE A 222 -16.21 -24.33 -5.86
CA PHE A 222 -16.91 -23.48 -6.82
C PHE A 222 -18.38 -23.31 -6.41
N VAL A 223 -18.96 -22.15 -6.71
CA VAL A 223 -20.38 -21.81 -6.49
C VAL A 223 -20.99 -21.37 -7.82
N GLY A 224 -22.26 -21.68 -8.05
CA GLY A 224 -22.98 -21.44 -9.31
C GLY A 224 -23.83 -22.66 -9.67
N PRO A 225 -24.49 -22.67 -10.84
CA PRO A 225 -24.17 -21.90 -12.05
C PRO A 225 -24.68 -20.46 -12.06
N PHE A 226 -23.85 -19.54 -12.54
CA PHE A 226 -24.21 -18.15 -12.81
C PHE A 226 -24.22 -17.87 -14.31
N THR A 227 -25.20 -17.13 -14.78
CA THR A 227 -25.28 -16.73 -16.19
C THR A 227 -24.40 -15.51 -16.43
N ILE A 228 -23.64 -15.54 -17.52
CA ILE A 228 -22.89 -14.40 -18.03
C ILE A 228 -23.87 -13.37 -18.60
N ILE A 229 -23.91 -12.17 -18.02
CA ILE A 229 -24.74 -11.04 -18.49
C ILE A 229 -24.02 -10.31 -19.61
N GLN A 230 -22.78 -9.86 -19.36
CA GLN A 230 -22.00 -9.08 -20.31
C GLN A 230 -20.50 -9.20 -20.05
N PHE A 231 -19.70 -8.97 -21.09
CA PHE A 231 -18.25 -8.87 -20.96
C PHE A 231 -17.82 -7.43 -20.64
N ILE A 232 -17.14 -7.24 -19.50
CA ILE A 232 -16.56 -5.95 -19.10
C ILE A 232 -15.22 -5.68 -19.84
N GLY A 233 -14.69 -6.69 -20.56
CA GLY A 233 -13.49 -6.59 -21.41
C GLY A 233 -13.19 -7.93 -22.11
N LYS A 234 -11.95 -8.17 -22.58
CA LYS A 234 -11.59 -9.41 -23.33
C LYS A 234 -11.83 -10.72 -22.54
N ASN A 235 -11.93 -10.66 -21.21
CA ASN A 235 -12.07 -11.82 -20.32
C ASN A 235 -12.89 -11.57 -19.04
N PRO A 236 -12.93 -10.37 -18.42
CA PRO A 236 -13.76 -10.18 -17.23
C PRO A 236 -15.23 -10.18 -17.62
N VAL A 237 -16.02 -10.92 -16.86
CA VAL A 237 -17.43 -11.16 -17.12
C VAL A 237 -18.27 -10.71 -15.92
N GLU A 238 -19.40 -10.09 -16.21
CA GLU A 238 -20.44 -9.79 -15.23
C GLU A 238 -21.43 -10.94 -15.14
N THR A 239 -21.77 -11.35 -13.91
CA THR A 239 -22.67 -12.46 -13.62
C THR A 239 -23.80 -12.02 -12.71
N GLU A 240 -24.99 -12.62 -12.84
CA GLU A 240 -26.17 -12.32 -11.99
C GLU A 240 -25.87 -12.32 -10.48
N GLU A 241 -26.13 -11.19 -9.81
CA GLU A 241 -25.88 -11.01 -8.37
C GLU A 241 -26.86 -11.79 -7.47
N ASP A 242 -28.09 -12.02 -7.92
CA ASP A 242 -29.20 -12.52 -7.09
C ASP A 242 -29.01 -13.94 -6.54
N LYS A 243 -28.06 -14.71 -7.12
CA LYS A 243 -27.73 -16.07 -6.67
C LYS A 243 -26.53 -16.11 -5.74
N PHE A 244 -25.87 -14.98 -5.46
CA PHE A 244 -24.80 -14.98 -4.47
C PHE A 244 -25.38 -15.12 -3.06
N PRO A 245 -24.83 -16.01 -2.22
CA PRO A 245 -25.19 -16.08 -0.81
C PRO A 245 -24.73 -14.78 -0.13
N SER A 246 -25.59 -13.77 -0.17
CA SER A 246 -25.33 -12.48 0.44
C SER A 246 -25.60 -12.58 1.93
N ARG A 247 -24.62 -12.16 2.75
CA ARG A 247 -24.84 -11.88 4.17
C ARG A 247 -25.46 -10.48 4.30
N ARG A 248 -26.44 -10.12 3.46
CA ARG A 248 -27.25 -8.93 3.70
C ARG A 248 -28.10 -9.24 4.93
N LYS A 249 -27.59 -8.88 6.11
CA LYS A 249 -28.51 -8.49 7.18
C LYS A 249 -29.33 -7.37 6.55
N ASN A 250 -30.65 -7.54 6.47
CA ASN A 250 -31.57 -6.42 6.36
C ASN A 250 -31.26 -5.51 7.54
N ARG A 251 -30.31 -4.60 7.36
CA ARG A 251 -30.14 -3.47 8.25
C ARG A 251 -31.15 -2.49 7.71
N THR A 252 -32.28 -2.39 8.40
CA THR A 252 -33.00 -1.12 8.44
C THR A 252 -31.93 -0.03 8.62
N PRO A 253 -31.94 1.04 7.80
CA PRO A 253 -31.09 2.19 8.05
C PRO A 253 -31.25 2.54 9.53
N PRO A 254 -30.15 2.58 10.32
CA PRO A 254 -30.27 3.00 11.70
C PRO A 254 -30.90 4.38 11.67
N GLU A 255 -32.01 4.52 12.38
CA GLU A 255 -32.62 5.81 12.66
C GLU A 255 -31.52 6.74 13.15
N ILE A 256 -31.44 7.95 12.57
CA ILE A 256 -30.47 8.95 13.00
C ILE A 256 -30.92 9.40 14.39
N VAL A 257 -30.50 8.67 15.40
CA VAL A 257 -30.60 9.10 16.79
C VAL A 257 -29.56 10.19 16.92
N GLU A 258 -29.99 11.42 17.20
CA GLU A 258 -29.10 12.44 17.72
C GLU A 258 -28.48 11.88 19.01
N VAL A 259 -27.23 11.40 18.90
CA VAL A 259 -26.49 10.89 20.04
C VAL A 259 -26.10 12.10 20.87
N GLU A 260 -26.86 12.37 21.93
CA GLU A 260 -26.40 13.23 23.02
C GLU A 260 -24.99 12.81 23.41
N ASP A 261 -24.06 13.77 23.37
CA ASP A 261 -22.60 13.59 23.51
C ASP A 261 -22.21 13.30 24.97
N SER A 262 -22.87 12.30 25.57
CA SER A 262 -22.56 11.78 26.89
C SER A 262 -21.32 10.87 26.79
N PRO A 263 -20.24 11.17 27.52
CA PRO A 263 -19.02 10.37 27.43
C PRO A 263 -19.30 8.95 27.95
N GLY A 264 -19.22 7.97 27.04
CA GLY A 264 -19.36 6.55 27.36
C GLY A 264 -18.31 6.05 28.36
N PRO A 265 -18.43 4.82 28.88
CA PRO A 265 -17.52 4.31 29.91
C PRO A 265 -16.07 4.20 29.42
N VAL A 266 -15.11 4.54 30.28
CA VAL A 266 -13.67 4.49 29.95
C VAL A 266 -13.20 3.05 29.69
N LYS A 267 -12.45 2.86 28.60
CA LYS A 267 -11.79 1.58 28.25
C LYS A 267 -10.39 1.51 28.87
N LYS A 268 -9.53 2.51 28.58
CA LYS A 268 -8.15 2.57 29.10
C LYS A 268 -7.53 3.97 28.98
N ILE A 269 -6.51 4.22 29.80
CA ILE A 269 -5.63 5.40 29.67
C ILE A 269 -4.41 5.00 28.84
N ILE A 270 -4.07 5.80 27.83
CA ILE A 270 -3.01 5.50 26.87
C ILE A 270 -1.70 6.20 27.23
N ARG A 271 -1.77 7.50 27.55
CA ARG A 271 -0.60 8.34 27.77
C ARG A 271 -0.92 9.42 28.79
N ALA A 272 0.09 9.80 29.57
CA ALA A 272 0.04 10.97 30.44
C ALA A 272 1.06 12.01 29.95
N ARG A 273 0.74 13.29 30.11
CA ARG A 273 1.68 14.41 29.94
C ARG A 273 1.53 15.42 31.08
N LYS A 274 2.62 16.09 31.43
CA LYS A 274 2.58 17.24 32.34
C LYS A 274 2.37 18.52 31.53
N ILE A 275 1.52 19.41 32.02
CA ILE A 275 1.24 20.71 31.42
C ILE A 275 1.20 21.73 32.54
N ARG A 276 1.67 22.94 32.28
CA ARG A 276 1.56 24.06 33.20
C ARG A 276 0.36 24.91 32.81
N LEU A 277 -0.67 24.92 33.65
CA LEU A 277 -1.90 25.71 33.47
C LEU A 277 -2.05 26.62 34.70
N ASN A 278 -2.29 27.91 34.48
CA ASN A 278 -2.44 28.92 35.55
C ASN A 278 -1.30 28.89 36.60
N GLY A 279 -0.06 28.70 36.15
CA GLY A 279 1.13 28.68 36.99
C GLY A 279 1.39 27.37 37.75
N ARG A 280 0.46 26.40 37.74
CA ARG A 280 0.57 25.09 38.42
C ARG A 280 0.82 23.96 37.42
N ASP A 281 1.63 22.99 37.82
CA ASP A 281 1.88 21.79 37.04
C ASP A 281 0.74 20.78 37.24
N GLN A 282 0.00 20.48 36.17
CA GLN A 282 -1.08 19.51 36.14
C GLN A 282 -0.76 18.33 35.21
N ARG A 283 -1.38 17.18 35.47
CA ARG A 283 -1.22 15.98 34.63
C ARG A 283 -2.49 15.73 33.83
N GLN A 284 -2.36 15.69 32.52
CA GLN A 284 -3.42 15.28 31.61
C GLN A 284 -3.19 13.87 31.10
N HIS A 285 -4.27 13.11 31.00
CA HIS A 285 -4.30 11.74 30.53
C HIS A 285 -5.13 11.65 29.25
N LEU A 286 -4.58 10.97 28.23
CA LEU A 286 -5.32 10.62 27.02
C LEU A 286 -6.15 9.36 27.29
N VAL A 287 -7.46 9.51 27.25
CA VAL A 287 -8.43 8.47 27.65
C VAL A 287 -9.15 7.92 26.42
N ARG A 288 -9.17 6.60 26.31
CA ARG A 288 -9.97 5.88 25.30
C ARG A 288 -11.26 5.37 25.90
N PHE A 289 -12.38 5.69 25.28
CA PHE A 289 -13.71 5.25 25.69
C PHE A 289 -14.08 3.90 25.05
N LYS A 290 -14.98 3.14 25.70
CA LYS A 290 -15.50 1.88 25.14
C LYS A 290 -16.40 2.19 23.95
N ASN A 291 -16.36 1.32 22.94
CA ASN A 291 -17.18 1.40 21.72
C ASN A 291 -17.01 2.69 20.90
N GLN A 292 -15.93 3.44 21.13
CA GLN A 292 -15.55 4.59 20.33
C GLN A 292 -14.22 4.32 19.61
N THR A 293 -14.08 4.92 18.42
CA THR A 293 -12.84 4.89 17.64
C THR A 293 -11.77 5.75 18.31
N ALA A 294 -10.51 5.58 17.90
CA ALA A 294 -9.39 6.32 18.47
C ALA A 294 -9.52 7.84 18.27
N ASP A 295 -10.29 8.28 17.29
CA ASP A 295 -10.50 9.70 16.94
C ASP A 295 -11.30 10.44 18.00
N LYS A 296 -12.09 9.70 18.82
CA LYS A 296 -12.85 10.26 19.95
C LYS A 296 -12.09 10.21 21.27
N ASP A 297 -10.80 9.85 21.28
CA ASP A 297 -9.99 9.84 22.51
C ASP A 297 -9.83 11.28 23.05
N LYS A 298 -10.37 11.57 24.25
CA LYS A 298 -10.30 12.90 24.88
C LYS A 298 -9.15 12.99 25.88
N LYS A 299 -8.56 14.20 26.02
CA LYS A 299 -7.56 14.51 27.04
C LYS A 299 -8.29 15.05 28.27
N LEU A 300 -8.14 14.35 29.40
CA LEU A 300 -8.83 14.67 30.65
C LEU A 300 -7.81 14.83 31.79
N GLU A 301 -8.13 15.68 32.76
CA GLU A 301 -7.40 15.77 34.03
C GLU A 301 -7.73 14.58 34.93
N GLU A 302 -6.90 14.28 35.93
CA GLU A 302 -7.10 13.11 36.81
C GLU A 302 -8.50 13.07 37.44
N ASP A 303 -9.03 14.23 37.84
CA ASP A 303 -10.33 14.35 38.52
C ASP A 303 -11.52 14.26 37.55
N ALA A 304 -11.29 14.52 36.26
CA ALA A 304 -12.32 14.53 35.22
C ALA A 304 -12.54 13.15 34.56
N ILE A 305 -11.82 12.11 35.00
CA ILE A 305 -11.91 10.76 34.42
C ILE A 305 -12.99 9.96 35.16
N PRO A 306 -14.07 9.51 34.48
CA PRO A 306 -15.09 8.66 35.09
C PRO A 306 -14.47 7.37 35.63
N HIS A 307 -14.69 7.07 36.92
CA HIS A 307 -14.07 5.94 37.63
C HIS A 307 -12.53 5.89 37.50
N GLY A 308 -11.89 7.06 37.41
CA GLY A 308 -10.47 7.25 37.08
C GLY A 308 -9.48 6.51 37.98
N ASN A 309 -9.77 6.35 39.28
CA ASN A 309 -8.85 5.70 40.23
C ASN A 309 -8.44 4.28 39.82
N SER A 310 -9.39 3.49 39.32
CA SER A 310 -9.12 2.11 38.88
C SER A 310 -8.24 2.07 37.62
N HIS A 311 -8.52 2.95 36.65
CA HIS A 311 -7.80 3.06 35.39
C HIS A 311 -6.41 3.69 35.56
N LEU A 312 -6.28 4.70 36.41
CA LEU A 312 -5.01 5.33 36.77
C LEU A 312 -4.09 4.35 37.51
N ARG A 313 -4.63 3.52 38.42
CA ARG A 313 -3.86 2.48 39.12
C ARG A 313 -3.30 1.44 38.13
N ARG A 314 -4.12 0.95 37.20
CA ARG A 314 -3.69 0.02 36.14
C ARG A 314 -2.65 0.65 35.22
N PHE A 315 -2.86 1.90 34.80
CA PHE A 315 -1.91 2.62 33.96
C PHE A 315 -0.56 2.83 34.64
N ARG A 316 -0.55 3.28 35.90
CA ARG A 316 0.67 3.45 36.71
C ARG A 316 1.42 2.12 36.91
N ALA A 317 0.70 1.01 37.12
CA ALA A 317 1.29 -0.32 37.22
C ALA A 317 1.99 -0.74 35.92
N SER A 318 1.33 -0.58 34.76
CA SER A 318 1.91 -0.92 33.44
C SER A 318 3.17 -0.11 33.09
N ARG A 319 3.26 1.14 33.57
CA ARG A 319 4.45 1.98 33.36
C ARG A 319 5.62 1.63 34.29
N ARG A 320 5.36 1.02 35.45
CA ARG A 320 6.41 0.52 36.35
C ARG A 320 7.07 -0.73 35.79
N THR A 321 6.29 -1.64 35.20
CA THR A 321 6.80 -2.86 34.55
C THR A 321 7.62 -2.54 33.29
N GLU A 322 7.20 -1.56 32.47
CA GLU A 322 7.99 -1.10 31.31
C GLU A 322 9.35 -0.48 31.69
N LYS A 323 9.48 0.09 32.90
CA LYS A 323 10.72 0.71 33.38
C LYS A 323 11.71 -0.28 34.00
N SER A 324 11.28 -1.49 34.38
CA SER A 324 12.19 -2.51 34.94
C SER A 324 12.79 -3.43 33.87
N HIS A 325 12.36 -3.29 32.61
CA HIS A 325 12.79 -4.08 31.45
C HIS A 325 13.58 -3.24 30.43
N ARG A 326 14.01 -2.03 30.81
CA ARG A 326 14.92 -1.16 30.07
C ARG A 326 16.13 -0.87 30.92
#